data_AF-A0A7S4J137-F1
#
_entry.id   AF-A0A7S4J137-F1
#
_cell.length_a   1.000
_cell.length_b   1.000
_cell.length_c   1.000
_cell.angle_alpha   90.00
_cell.angle_beta   90.00
_cell.angle_gamma   90.00
#
_symmetry.space_group_name_H-M   'P 1'
#
loop_
_entity.id
_entity.type
_entity.pdbx_description
1 polymer ?
#
loop_
_entity_poly.entity_id
_entity_poly.type
_entity_poly.pdbx_seq_one_letter_code
_entity_poly.pdbx_strand_id
1 'polypeptide(L)'
;NEICCHNRRYAEFFGYWQYTSFPMSEPESTPITFYDSVTRRPLFVAPRGRSYQEFIAESTAHGWPSFRDEEVVWENVVVLPDGETVSINGTHLGHNLPDSRNRYCINIVCVAAVVG
;
A
#
# COMPACT_ATOMS: atom_id res chain seq x y z
N ASN A 1 -2.71 18.30 4.38
CA ASN A 1 -3.96 17.64 3.97
C ASN A 1 -4.23 17.95 2.50
N GLU A 2 -3.30 17.59 1.58
CA GLU A 2 -3.37 18.01 0.16
C GLU A 2 -2.53 17.16 -0.81
N ILE A 3 -2.18 15.92 -0.46
CA ILE A 3 -1.39 15.04 -1.36
C ILE A 3 -2.30 14.04 -2.11
N CYS A 4 -3.34 13.52 -1.45
CA CYS A 4 -4.16 12.43 -2.00
C CYS A 4 -5.11 12.85 -3.14
N CYS A 5 -5.50 14.14 -3.23
CA CYS A 5 -6.57 14.58 -4.14
C CYS A 5 -6.08 15.35 -5.37
N HIS A 6 -4.90 15.98 -5.34
CA HIS A 6 -4.46 16.89 -6.41
C HIS A 6 -3.09 16.58 -7.01
N ASN A 7 -2.32 15.65 -6.46
CA ASN A 7 -1.00 15.30 -7.00
C ASN A 7 -0.99 13.90 -7.62
N ARG A 8 -1.72 13.72 -8.73
CA ARG A 8 -1.66 12.49 -9.55
C ARG A 8 -0.30 12.26 -10.25
N ARG A 9 0.71 13.09 -9.98
CA ARG A 9 1.95 13.15 -10.76
C ARG A 9 3.23 12.83 -9.99
N TYR A 10 3.18 12.77 -8.66
CA TYR A 10 4.37 12.48 -7.86
C TYR A 10 4.06 11.48 -6.76
N ALA A 11 4.74 10.33 -6.84
CA ALA A 11 4.94 9.46 -5.70
C ALA A 11 5.71 10.23 -4.62
N GLU A 12 5.41 9.95 -3.36
CA GLU A 12 6.08 10.60 -2.23
C GLU A 12 7.58 10.32 -2.25
N PHE A 13 8.37 11.15 -1.55
CA PHE A 13 9.83 10.97 -1.46
C PHE A 13 10.19 9.54 -1.02
N PHE A 14 11.17 8.94 -1.70
CA PHE A 14 11.69 7.60 -1.41
C PHE A 14 11.99 7.44 0.08
N GLY A 15 11.42 6.43 0.73
CA GLY A 15 11.67 6.14 2.15
C GLY A 15 10.88 6.98 3.15
N TYR A 16 9.99 7.88 2.72
CA TYR A 16 9.13 8.67 3.64
C TYR A 16 8.30 7.78 4.57
N TRP A 17 7.94 6.58 4.12
CA TRP A 17 7.19 5.60 4.91
C TRP A 17 7.91 5.15 6.20
N GLN A 18 9.25 5.19 6.24
CA GLN A 18 10.05 4.86 7.43
C GLN A 18 9.89 5.89 8.56
N TYR A 19 9.39 7.09 8.24
CA TYR A 19 9.17 8.19 9.19
C TYR A 19 7.69 8.33 9.60
N THR A 20 6.81 7.44 9.14
CA THR A 20 5.38 7.43 9.48
C THR A 20 5.08 6.40 10.58
N SER A 21 3.85 6.38 11.11
CA SER A 21 3.34 5.36 12.03
C SER A 21 3.21 3.95 11.41
N PHE A 22 3.98 3.66 10.37
CA PHE A 22 4.14 2.32 9.86
C PHE A 22 4.85 1.52 10.95
N PRO A 23 4.27 0.40 11.44
CA PRO A 23 4.99 -0.44 12.37
C PRO A 23 6.25 -0.91 11.62
N MET A 24 7.43 -0.51 12.06
CA MET A 24 8.68 -1.11 11.55
C MET A 24 9.05 -2.36 12.39
N SER A 25 8.41 -2.51 13.56
CA SER A 25 8.47 -3.70 14.38
C SER A 25 7.59 -4.81 13.81
N GLU A 26 8.10 -6.04 13.85
CA GLU A 26 7.32 -7.23 13.52
C GLU A 26 6.05 -7.27 14.37
N PRO A 27 4.85 -7.29 13.78
CA PRO A 27 3.63 -7.49 14.55
C PRO A 27 3.68 -8.88 15.20
N GLU A 28 3.10 -9.03 16.39
CA GLU A 28 3.15 -10.26 17.22
C GLU A 28 2.36 -11.45 16.63
N SER A 29 2.36 -11.63 15.30
CA SER A 29 1.70 -12.66 14.47
C SER A 29 0.43 -12.22 13.74
N THR A 30 0.02 -10.95 13.82
CA THR A 30 -1.21 -10.47 13.14
C THR A 30 -0.88 -9.67 11.88
N PRO A 31 -1.49 -9.97 10.72
CA PRO A 31 -1.38 -9.13 9.53
C PRO A 31 -1.92 -7.71 9.78
N ILE A 32 -1.22 -6.71 9.24
CA ILE A 32 -1.62 -5.30 9.32
C ILE A 32 -2.66 -5.03 8.25
N THR A 33 -3.75 -4.36 8.63
CA THR A 33 -4.75 -3.88 7.67
C THR A 33 -4.52 -2.42 7.34
N PHE A 34 -4.43 -2.13 6.05
CA PHE A 34 -4.29 -0.79 5.48
C PHE A 34 -5.64 -0.33 4.97
N TYR A 35 -6.08 0.84 5.45
CA TYR A 35 -7.38 1.40 5.16
C TYR A 35 -7.28 2.59 4.22
N ASP A 36 -8.31 2.79 3.41
CA ASP A 36 -8.51 4.02 2.64
C ASP A 36 -8.62 5.20 3.61
N SER A 37 -7.75 6.19 3.46
CA SER A 37 -7.72 7.38 4.32
C SER A 37 -9.02 8.19 4.28
N VAL A 38 -9.78 8.11 3.19
CA VAL A 38 -11.05 8.82 2.98
C VAL A 38 -12.23 7.99 3.49
N THR A 39 -12.34 6.74 3.05
CA THR A 39 -13.55 5.92 3.29
C THR A 39 -13.42 4.96 4.46
N ARG A 40 -12.21 4.77 5.01
CA ARG A 40 -11.89 3.80 6.06
C ARG A 40 -12.21 2.35 5.68
N ARG A 41 -12.26 2.03 4.39
CA ARG A 41 -12.42 0.65 3.89
C ARG A 41 -11.06 -0.07 3.84
N PRO A 42 -11.00 -1.37 4.13
CA PRO A 42 -9.74 -2.11 4.03
C PRO A 42 -9.34 -2.25 2.56
N LEU A 43 -8.12 -1.83 2.24
CA LEU A 43 -7.55 -1.88 0.89
C LEU A 43 -6.51 -2.99 0.76
N PHE A 44 -5.65 -3.13 1.77
CA PHE A 44 -4.61 -4.14 1.79
C PHE A 44 -4.52 -4.80 3.16
N VAL A 45 -4.11 -6.06 3.18
CA VAL A 45 -3.78 -6.80 4.39
C VAL A 45 -2.44 -7.48 4.19
N ALA A 46 -1.41 -7.00 4.86
CA ALA A 46 -0.05 -7.50 4.71
C ALA A 46 0.64 -7.73 6.06
N PRO A 47 1.50 -8.75 6.18
CA PRO A 47 1.90 -9.68 5.11
C PRO A 47 0.88 -10.82 4.93
N ARG A 48 0.72 -11.31 3.69
CA ARG A 48 -0.01 -12.56 3.36
C ARG A 48 0.73 -13.31 2.26
N GLY A 49 0.87 -14.63 2.41
CA GLY A 49 1.64 -15.45 1.47
C GLY A 49 3.16 -15.24 1.51
N ARG A 50 3.66 -14.45 2.48
CA ARG A 50 5.07 -14.19 2.77
C ARG A 50 5.27 -13.80 4.23
N SER A 51 6.52 -13.74 4.67
CA SER A 51 6.88 -13.23 5.99
C SER A 51 6.82 -11.70 6.07
N TYR A 52 6.71 -11.19 7.29
CA TYR A 52 6.79 -9.76 7.56
C TYR A 52 8.11 -9.15 7.08
N GLN A 53 9.21 -9.86 7.33
CA GLN A 53 10.54 -9.42 6.91
C GLN A 53 10.66 -9.31 5.39
N GLU A 54 10.08 -10.23 4.63
CA GLU A 54 10.05 -10.15 3.16
C GLU A 54 9.25 -8.95 2.67
N PHE A 55 8.11 -8.65 3.30
CA PHE A 55 7.31 -7.46 3.00
C PHE A 55 8.09 -6.16 3.24
N ILE A 56 8.72 -6.04 4.41
CA ILE A 56 9.54 -4.87 4.76
C ILE A 56 10.76 -4.74 3.85
N ALA A 57 11.45 -5.85 3.57
CA ALA A 57 12.63 -5.86 2.70
C ALA A 57 12.27 -5.41 1.28
N GLU A 58 11.18 -5.93 0.71
CA GLU A 58 10.70 -5.52 -0.62
C GLU A 58 10.27 -4.06 -0.64
N SER A 59 9.50 -3.62 0.35
CA SER A 59 9.07 -2.23 0.47
C SER A 59 10.25 -1.26 0.63
N THR A 60 11.30 -1.68 1.34
CA THR A 60 12.54 -0.91 1.51
C THR A 60 13.36 -0.85 0.23
N ALA A 61 13.55 -1.98 -0.45
CA ALA A 61 14.30 -2.05 -1.68
C ALA A 61 13.70 -1.15 -2.77
N HIS A 62 12.38 -1.03 -2.79
CA HIS A 62 11.67 -0.24 -3.79
C HIS A 62 11.32 1.18 -3.34
N GLY A 63 11.38 1.49 -2.05
CA GLY A 63 11.17 2.83 -1.51
C GLY A 63 9.74 3.16 -1.12
N TRP A 64 8.79 2.26 -1.39
CA TRP A 64 7.36 2.40 -1.08
C TRP A 64 6.77 1.05 -0.62
N PRO A 65 5.72 1.07 0.23
CA PRO A 65 4.92 -0.11 0.53
C PRO A 65 4.53 -0.85 -0.74
N SER A 66 5.03 -2.08 -0.86
CA SER A 66 4.87 -2.92 -2.04
C SER A 66 4.03 -4.12 -1.69
N PHE A 67 2.82 -4.21 -2.24
CA PHE A 67 1.87 -5.30 -1.97
C PHE A 67 1.82 -6.31 -3.12
N ARG A 68 1.51 -7.57 -2.79
CA ARG A 68 1.29 -8.66 -3.75
C ARG A 68 -0.20 -9.01 -3.85
N ASP A 69 -0.58 -9.80 -4.85
CA ASP A 69 -1.98 -10.15 -5.16
C ASP A 69 -2.74 -10.70 -3.95
N GLU A 70 -2.07 -11.49 -3.11
CA GLU A 70 -2.61 -12.11 -1.90
C GLU A 70 -2.92 -11.12 -0.77
N GLU A 71 -2.35 -9.92 -0.85
CA GLU A 71 -2.46 -8.85 0.14
C GLU A 71 -3.49 -7.79 -0.27
N VAL A 72 -4.06 -7.88 -1.47
CA VAL A 72 -5.07 -6.93 -1.96
C VAL A 72 -6.47 -7.37 -1.55
N VAL A 73 -7.26 -6.44 -1.03
CA VAL A 73 -8.71 -6.62 -0.82
C VAL A 73 -9.43 -6.24 -2.11
N TRP A 74 -9.53 -7.19 -3.04
CA TRP A 74 -10.07 -6.98 -4.39
C TRP A 74 -11.52 -6.48 -4.41
N GLU A 75 -12.28 -6.69 -3.34
CA GLU A 75 -13.61 -6.10 -3.19
C GLU A 75 -13.58 -4.57 -3.10
N ASN A 76 -12.45 -3.98 -2.69
CA ASN A 76 -12.29 -2.54 -2.47
C ASN A 76 -11.20 -1.88 -3.33
N VAL A 77 -10.41 -2.66 -4.08
CA VAL A 77 -9.31 -2.17 -4.92
C VAL A 77 -9.51 -2.57 -6.37
N VAL A 78 -9.25 -1.63 -7.28
CA VAL A 78 -9.30 -1.84 -8.73
C VAL A 78 -7.98 -1.39 -9.34
N VAL A 79 -7.51 -2.14 -10.33
CA VAL A 79 -6.35 -1.76 -11.16
C VAL A 79 -6.88 -1.38 -12.53
N LEU A 80 -6.63 -0.14 -12.94
CA LEU A 80 -7.05 0.38 -14.23
C LEU A 80 -6.12 -0.12 -15.36
N PRO A 81 -6.55 -0.06 -16.63
CA PRO A 81 -5.77 -0.58 -17.76
C PRO A 81 -4.38 0.04 -17.94
N ASP A 82 -4.16 1.26 -17.43
CA ASP A 82 -2.88 1.96 -17.44
C ASP A 82 -1.98 1.61 -16.24
N GLY A 83 -2.43 0.68 -15.38
CA GLY A 83 -1.73 0.23 -14.18
C GLY A 83 -2.03 1.10 -12.95
N GLU A 84 -2.84 2.15 -13.05
CA GLU A 84 -3.24 2.94 -11.89
C GLU A 84 -4.03 2.06 -10.90
N THR A 85 -3.63 2.05 -9.64
CA THR A 85 -4.31 1.33 -8.56
C THR A 85 -5.16 2.32 -7.77
N VAL A 86 -6.47 2.06 -7.72
CA VAL A 86 -7.47 2.94 -7.10
C VAL A 86 -8.37 2.16 -6.14
N SER A 87 -8.96 2.85 -5.16
CA SER A 87 -10.08 2.26 -4.42
C SER A 87 -11.35 2.24 -5.28
N ILE A 88 -12.32 1.38 -4.98
CA ILE A 88 -13.63 1.36 -5.63
C ILE A 88 -14.40 2.69 -5.53
N ASN A 89 -13.98 3.57 -4.61
CA ASN A 89 -14.53 4.91 -4.43
C ASN A 89 -13.75 5.99 -5.20
N GLY A 90 -12.74 5.61 -5.99
CA GLY A 90 -11.96 6.51 -6.85
C GLY A 90 -10.77 7.17 -6.17
N THR A 91 -10.38 6.73 -4.96
CA THR A 91 -9.17 7.23 -4.30
C THR A 91 -7.95 6.71 -5.06
N HIS A 92 -7.06 7.60 -5.49
CA HIS A 92 -5.77 7.20 -6.07
C HIS A 92 -4.88 6.58 -4.97
N LEU A 93 -4.45 5.33 -5.16
CA LEU A 93 -3.62 4.62 -4.18
C LEU A 93 -2.16 4.54 -4.64
N GLY A 94 -1.93 4.30 -5.93
CA GLY A 94 -0.60 4.13 -6.50
C GLY A 94 -0.66 3.46 -7.85
N HIS A 95 0.31 2.59 -8.15
CA HIS A 95 0.37 1.89 -9.44
C HIS A 95 0.80 0.42 -9.27
N ASN A 96 0.29 -0.46 -10.13
CA ASN A 96 0.82 -1.80 -10.33
C ASN A 96 2.08 -1.71 -11.22
N LEU A 97 3.23 -2.04 -10.65
CA LEU A 97 4.53 -2.01 -11.30
C LEU A 97 5.15 -3.42 -11.29
N PRO A 98 4.63 -4.33 -12.14
CA PRO A 98 4.98 -5.74 -12.09
C PRO A 98 6.47 -5.96 -12.34
N ASP A 99 7.02 -6.94 -11.63
CA ASP A 99 8.38 -7.45 -11.82
C ASP A 99 8.31 -8.84 -12.50
N SER A 100 8.46 -9.92 -11.74
CA SER A 100 8.08 -11.28 -12.13
C SER A 100 6.64 -11.62 -11.75
N ARG A 101 6.04 -10.84 -10.84
CA ARG A 101 4.63 -10.89 -10.42
C ARG A 101 4.08 -9.48 -10.28
N ASN A 102 2.78 -9.33 -10.08
CA ASN A 102 2.19 -8.02 -9.77
C ASN A 102 2.82 -7.45 -8.49
N ARG A 103 2.99 -6.13 -8.48
CA ARG A 103 3.57 -5.39 -7.36
C ARG A 103 2.89 -4.03 -7.26
N TYR A 104 2.02 -3.89 -6.28
CA TYR A 104 1.27 -2.67 -6.06
C TYR A 104 2.11 -1.73 -5.20
N CYS A 105 2.68 -0.71 -5.85
CA CYS A 105 3.47 0.32 -5.23
C CYS A 105 2.54 1.44 -4.79
N ILE A 106 2.28 1.53 -3.48
CA ILE A 106 1.22 2.37 -2.91
C ILE A 106 1.81 3.56 -2.16
N ASN A 107 1.24 4.74 -2.40
CA ASN A 107 1.61 5.96 -1.68
C ASN A 107 1.11 5.87 -0.23
N ILE A 108 2.04 6.00 0.73
CA ILE A 108 1.70 5.76 2.13
C ILE A 108 0.73 6.81 2.68
N VAL A 109 0.78 8.07 2.25
CA VAL A 109 -0.24 9.07 2.67
C VAL A 109 -1.65 8.76 2.21
N CYS A 110 -1.82 7.92 1.19
CA CYS A 110 -3.14 7.53 0.72
C CYS A 110 -3.78 6.45 1.61
N VAL A 111 -2.97 5.76 2.43
CA VAL A 111 -3.40 4.63 3.26
C VAL A 111 -3.11 4.87 4.74
N ALA A 112 -4.10 4.63 5.59
CA ALA A 112 -3.90 4.62 7.03
C ALA A 112 -3.63 3.18 7.49
N ALA A 113 -2.47 2.93 8.11
CA ALA A 113 -2.18 1.65 8.75
C ALA A 113 -2.77 1.63 10.17
N VAL A 114 -3.52 0.58 10.51
CA VAL A 114 -3.94 0.31 11.89
C VAL A 114 -3.44 -1.08 12.26
N VAL A 115 -2.66 -1.14 13.34
CA VAL A 115 -2.27 -2.42 13.96
C VAL A 115 -3.47 -2.91 14.76
N GLY A 116 -4.01 -4.07 14.39
CA GLY A 116 -5.10 -4.74 15.09
C GLY A 116 -4.58 -5.64 16.21
#